data_AF-A0A955V801-F1
#
_entry.id   AF-A0A955V801-F1
#
_cell.length_a   1.000
_cell.length_b   1.000
_cell.length_c   1.000
_cell.angle_alpha   90.00
_cell.angle_beta   90.00
_cell.angle_gamma   90.00
#
_symmetry.space_group_name_H-M   'P 1'
#
loop_
_entity.id
_entity.type
_entity.pdbx_description
1 polymer ?
#
loop_
_entity_poly.entity_id
_entity_poly.type
_entity_poly.pdbx_seq_one_letter_code
_entity_poly.pdbx_strand_id
1 'polypeptide(L)'
;MRRALAVALVALLAPACAHGLDGYQDALGAWRAGKRAEAVAITGEEYARWRDGNHLEEARMRRLADEARETLEEVPVVPRGPRGAAPAPGVAGDESLSDALRADLLSGDVTPILRAASTVAGLHLEGHAFELITVVFRREAIRADGGLLDGLDDATRSVAAKRFALDALTRLAAP
;
A
#
# COMPACT_ATOMS: atom_id res chain seq x y z
N MET A 1 -52.90 -23.01 -2.51
CA MET A 1 -51.45 -23.30 -2.61
C MET A 1 -50.77 -22.19 -3.40
N ARG A 2 -50.22 -21.13 -2.76
CA ARG A 2 -49.45 -20.07 -3.45
C ARG A 2 -48.88 -19.00 -2.47
N ARG A 3 -48.19 -19.38 -1.39
CA ARG A 3 -47.41 -18.44 -0.56
C ARG A 3 -46.30 -19.18 0.19
N ALA A 4 -45.20 -19.51 -0.47
CA ALA A 4 -44.02 -20.07 0.22
C ALA A 4 -42.68 -19.94 -0.56
N LEU A 5 -42.60 -19.08 -1.57
CA LEU A 5 -41.42 -18.98 -2.44
C LEU A 5 -41.07 -17.51 -2.69
N ALA A 6 -40.63 -16.81 -1.64
CA ALA A 6 -40.06 -15.47 -1.80
C ALA A 6 -39.01 -15.10 -0.74
N VAL A 7 -38.79 -15.92 0.29
CA VAL A 7 -37.90 -15.54 1.42
C VAL A 7 -36.49 -16.14 1.28
N ALA A 8 -36.30 -17.17 0.46
CA ALA A 8 -35.02 -17.89 0.38
C ALA A 8 -33.96 -17.27 -0.55
N LEU A 9 -34.31 -16.28 -1.39
CA LEU A 9 -33.38 -15.77 -2.41
C LEU A 9 -32.61 -14.49 -2.01
N VAL A 10 -32.99 -13.82 -0.92
CA VAL A 10 -32.36 -12.54 -0.51
C VAL A 10 -31.19 -12.77 0.46
N ALA A 11 -31.09 -13.94 1.09
CA ALA A 11 -30.03 -14.24 2.06
C ALA A 11 -28.67 -14.65 1.43
N LEU A 12 -28.59 -14.84 0.11
CA LEU A 12 -27.39 -15.31 -0.58
C LEU A 12 -26.51 -14.19 -1.17
N LEU A 13 -26.90 -12.92 -1.03
CA LEU A 13 -26.15 -11.77 -1.56
C LEU A 13 -25.43 -10.94 -0.48
N ALA A 14 -25.47 -11.36 0.78
CA ALA A 14 -24.99 -10.56 1.91
C ALA A 14 -23.58 -10.84 2.48
N PRO A 15 -22.77 -11.87 2.10
CA PRO A 15 -21.46 -12.05 2.74
C PRO A 15 -20.30 -11.26 2.10
N ALA A 16 -20.50 -10.60 0.96
CA ALA A 16 -19.40 -9.96 0.22
C ALA A 16 -18.96 -8.58 0.78
N CYS A 17 -19.77 -7.94 1.63
CA CYS A 17 -19.50 -6.56 2.07
C CYS A 17 -18.81 -6.45 3.45
N ALA A 18 -18.67 -7.55 4.20
CA ALA A 18 -18.09 -7.55 5.56
C ALA A 18 -16.58 -7.87 5.61
N HIS A 19 -16.05 -8.55 4.58
CA HIS A 19 -14.66 -9.06 4.56
C HIS A 19 -13.56 -7.98 4.38
N GLY A 20 -13.92 -6.70 4.38
CA GLY A 20 -13.01 -5.58 4.10
C GLY A 20 -12.37 -4.92 5.33
N LEU A 21 -12.76 -5.29 6.56
CA LEU A 21 -12.13 -4.75 7.78
C LEU A 21 -11.33 -5.81 8.54
N ASP A 22 -11.77 -7.07 8.49
CA ASP A 22 -11.14 -8.16 9.23
C ASP A 22 -9.71 -8.42 8.73
N GLY A 23 -9.50 -8.47 7.41
CA GLY A 23 -8.19 -8.75 6.83
C GLY A 23 -7.08 -7.75 7.19
N TYR A 24 -7.42 -6.49 7.45
CA TYR A 24 -6.41 -5.48 7.86
C TYR A 24 -5.89 -5.77 9.27
N GLN A 25 -6.80 -6.02 10.22
CA GLN A 25 -6.42 -6.32 11.60
C GLN A 25 -5.68 -7.66 11.68
N ASP A 26 -6.08 -8.64 10.88
CA ASP A 26 -5.42 -9.95 10.80
C ASP A 26 -3.98 -9.81 10.26
N ALA A 27 -3.76 -9.03 9.20
CA ALA A 27 -2.41 -8.77 8.67
C ALA A 27 -1.50 -8.10 9.71
N LEU A 28 -2.01 -7.07 10.40
CA LEU A 28 -1.27 -6.39 11.48
C LEU A 28 -0.99 -7.34 12.65
N GLY A 29 -1.97 -8.15 13.03
CA GLY A 29 -1.86 -9.14 14.11
C GLY A 29 -0.80 -10.20 13.80
N ALA A 30 -0.82 -10.74 12.58
CA ALA A 30 0.17 -11.70 12.10
C ALA A 30 1.59 -11.10 12.12
N TRP A 31 1.77 -9.86 11.67
CA TRP A 31 3.09 -9.21 11.70
C TRP A 31 3.58 -9.00 13.13
N ARG A 32 2.73 -8.50 14.03
CA ARG A 32 3.07 -8.33 15.46
C ARG A 32 3.46 -9.64 16.13
N ALA A 33 2.83 -10.74 15.74
CA ALA A 33 3.13 -12.07 16.24
C ALA A 33 4.39 -12.69 15.63
N GLY A 34 5.13 -11.97 14.78
CA GLY A 34 6.33 -12.47 14.08
C GLY A 34 6.01 -13.40 12.91
N LYS A 35 4.74 -13.58 12.55
CA LYS A 35 4.30 -14.44 11.44
C LYS A 35 4.35 -13.68 10.11
N ARG A 36 5.56 -13.29 9.69
CA ARG A 36 5.77 -12.39 8.54
C ARG A 36 5.18 -12.91 7.23
N ALA A 37 5.35 -14.20 6.94
CA ALA A 37 4.80 -14.84 5.74
C ALA A 37 3.26 -14.81 5.71
N GLU A 38 2.61 -15.02 6.87
CA GLU A 38 1.14 -14.96 7.00
C GLU A 38 0.64 -13.52 6.78
N ALA A 39 1.30 -12.52 7.37
CA ALA A 39 0.97 -11.11 7.14
C ALA A 39 1.09 -10.71 5.66
N VAL A 40 2.15 -11.15 4.97
CA VAL A 40 2.32 -10.92 3.52
C VAL A 40 1.23 -11.62 2.72
N ALA A 41 0.86 -12.85 3.07
CA ALA A 41 -0.21 -13.58 2.37
C ALA A 41 -1.56 -12.85 2.48
N ILE A 42 -1.98 -12.46 3.68
CA ILE A 42 -3.24 -11.72 3.92
C ILE A 42 -3.23 -10.39 3.16
N THR A 43 -2.09 -9.68 3.19
CA THR A 43 -1.94 -8.40 2.47
C THR A 43 -1.95 -8.59 0.95
N GLY A 44 -1.39 -9.70 0.46
CA GLY A 44 -1.43 -10.11 -0.94
C GLY A 44 -2.84 -10.41 -1.45
N GLU A 45 -3.68 -11.02 -0.62
CA GLU A 45 -5.10 -11.26 -0.95
C GLU A 45 -5.88 -9.95 -1.10
N GLU A 46 -5.66 -8.97 -0.23
CA GLU A 46 -6.28 -7.65 -0.36
C GLU A 46 -5.81 -6.93 -1.64
N TYR A 47 -4.52 -6.99 -1.95
CA TYR A 47 -4.00 -6.47 -3.21
C TYR A 47 -4.69 -7.14 -4.42
N ALA A 48 -4.80 -8.47 -4.43
CA ALA A 48 -5.45 -9.20 -5.52
C ALA A 48 -6.92 -8.80 -5.65
N ARG A 49 -7.64 -8.66 -4.54
CA ARG A 49 -9.02 -8.18 -4.50
C ARG A 49 -9.18 -6.80 -5.15
N TRP A 50 -8.31 -5.84 -4.83
CA TRP A 50 -8.31 -4.52 -5.45
C TRP A 50 -8.00 -4.57 -6.95
N ARG A 51 -6.97 -5.31 -7.33
CA ARG A 51 -6.57 -5.48 -8.73
C ARG A 51 -7.71 -6.08 -9.55
N ASP A 52 -8.30 -7.17 -9.08
CA ASP A 52 -9.35 -7.91 -9.78
C ASP A 52 -10.66 -7.13 -9.83
N GLY A 53 -11.00 -6.43 -8.75
CA GLY A 53 -12.15 -5.51 -8.69
C GLY A 53 -12.06 -4.33 -9.66
N ASN A 54 -10.86 -3.98 -10.11
CA ASN A 54 -10.61 -2.96 -11.14
C ASN A 54 -10.28 -3.55 -12.52
N HIS A 55 -10.38 -4.88 -12.70
CA HIS A 55 -10.08 -5.58 -13.95
C HIS A 55 -8.66 -5.31 -14.49
N LEU A 56 -7.68 -5.20 -13.61
CA LEU A 56 -6.29 -4.93 -13.97
C LEU A 56 -5.48 -6.23 -14.04
N GLU A 57 -4.55 -6.32 -14.99
CA GLU A 57 -3.69 -7.48 -15.13
C GLU A 57 -2.48 -7.43 -14.17
N GLU A 58 -2.21 -8.55 -13.48
CA GLU A 58 -1.03 -8.68 -12.59
C GLU A 58 0.27 -8.32 -13.29
N ALA A 59 0.46 -8.83 -14.51
CA ALA A 59 1.67 -8.60 -15.28
C ALA A 59 1.89 -7.11 -15.58
N ARG A 60 0.81 -6.36 -15.83
CA ARG A 60 0.88 -4.90 -16.02
C ARG A 60 1.24 -4.19 -14.72
N MET A 61 0.65 -4.59 -13.60
CA MET A 61 0.90 -3.96 -12.30
C MET A 61 2.32 -4.19 -11.81
N ARG A 62 2.88 -5.38 -12.05
CA ARG A 62 4.29 -5.69 -11.78
C ARG A 62 5.23 -4.82 -12.62
N ARG A 63 5.02 -4.76 -13.94
CA ARG A 63 5.84 -3.90 -14.82
C ARG A 63 5.86 -2.44 -14.33
N LEU A 64 4.70 -1.87 -14.02
CA LEU A 64 4.62 -0.49 -13.52
C LEU A 64 5.35 -0.30 -12.18
N ALA A 65 5.24 -1.26 -11.26
CA ALA A 65 5.94 -1.20 -9.98
C ALA A 65 7.47 -1.33 -10.17
N ASP A 66 7.92 -2.18 -11.09
CA ASP A 66 9.33 -2.36 -11.42
C ASP A 66 9.90 -1.13 -12.13
N GLU A 67 9.21 -0.57 -13.12
CA GLU A 67 9.57 0.68 -13.81
C GLU A 67 9.69 1.86 -12.83
N ALA A 68 8.74 1.98 -11.89
CA ALA A 68 8.79 2.99 -10.85
C ALA A 68 10.01 2.81 -9.92
N ARG A 69 10.38 1.56 -9.62
CA ARG A 69 11.54 1.24 -8.79
C ARG A 69 12.83 1.61 -9.49
N GLU A 70 12.99 1.19 -10.74
CA GLU A 70 14.13 1.53 -11.59
C GLU A 70 14.28 3.05 -11.70
N THR A 71 13.18 3.78 -11.94
CA THR A 71 13.20 5.25 -11.98
C THR A 71 13.70 5.86 -10.66
N LEU A 72 13.31 5.30 -9.51
CA LEU A 72 13.76 5.77 -8.20
C LEU A 72 15.24 5.46 -7.91
N GLU A 73 15.76 4.38 -8.47
CA GLU A 73 17.17 3.98 -8.34
C GLU A 73 18.08 4.83 -9.25
N GLU A 74 17.60 5.19 -10.44
CA GLU A 74 18.38 5.95 -11.43
C GLU A 74 18.30 7.46 -11.26
N VAL A 75 17.16 7.98 -10.80
CA VAL A 75 16.89 9.43 -10.74
C VAL A 75 16.65 9.86 -9.29
N PRO A 76 17.49 10.74 -8.72
CA PRO A 76 17.20 11.36 -7.43
C PRO A 76 15.91 12.18 -7.51
N VAL A 77 14.81 11.63 -6.99
CA VAL A 77 13.52 12.33 -6.96
C VAL A 77 13.54 13.33 -5.80
N VAL A 78 13.97 14.56 -6.09
CA VAL A 78 13.98 15.68 -5.13
C VAL A 78 12.53 16.05 -4.76
N PRO A 79 12.16 16.15 -3.46
CA PRO A 79 10.84 16.61 -3.06
C PRO A 79 10.51 17.99 -3.65
N ARG A 80 9.36 18.13 -4.33
CA ARG A 80 8.83 19.41 -4.82
C ARG A 80 7.81 19.95 -3.81
N GLY A 81 8.17 20.96 -3.03
CA GLY A 81 7.23 21.65 -2.13
C GLY A 81 7.91 22.21 -0.87
N PRO A 82 7.32 23.24 -0.22
CA PRO A 82 7.92 23.85 0.95
C PRO A 82 7.88 22.82 2.07
N ARG A 83 9.03 22.25 2.40
CA ARG A 83 9.23 21.63 3.71
C ARG A 83 8.74 22.67 4.72
N GLY A 84 7.72 22.32 5.51
CA GLY A 84 7.48 23.03 6.77
C GLY A 84 8.83 23.21 7.46
N ALA A 85 9.05 24.43 7.98
CA ALA A 85 10.29 24.96 8.54
C ALA A 85 11.44 23.93 8.70
N ALA A 86 12.58 24.21 8.06
CA ALA A 86 13.82 23.48 8.28
C ALA A 86 13.96 23.13 9.78
N PRO A 87 14.19 21.85 10.14
CA PRO A 87 14.30 21.47 11.53
C PRO A 87 15.38 22.34 12.17
N ALA A 88 15.06 22.92 13.33
CA ALA A 88 15.99 23.73 14.09
C ALA A 88 17.30 22.92 14.27
N PRO A 89 18.47 23.54 14.10
CA PRO A 89 19.74 22.84 14.23
C PRO A 89 19.85 22.32 15.68
N GLY A 90 19.70 21.00 15.86
CA GLY A 90 19.75 20.37 17.18
C GLY A 90 18.85 19.15 17.40
N VAL A 91 17.89 18.86 16.51
CA VAL A 91 17.03 17.65 16.60
C VAL A 91 17.25 16.77 15.38
N ALA A 92 18.44 16.18 15.27
CA ALA A 92 18.81 15.32 14.16
C ALA A 92 19.28 13.97 14.70
N GLY A 93 18.41 12.97 14.63
CA GLY A 93 18.73 11.58 14.94
C GLY A 93 17.48 10.72 14.99
N ASP A 94 17.27 9.90 13.96
CA ASP A 94 16.21 8.89 13.79
C ASP A 94 14.73 9.27 13.84
N GLU A 95 14.25 10.00 14.84
CA GLU A 95 12.81 10.33 14.97
C GLU A 95 12.31 11.14 13.77
N SER A 96 13.14 12.05 13.23
CA SER A 96 12.76 12.86 12.07
C SER A 96 12.67 12.05 10.76
N LEU A 97 13.47 10.99 10.61
CA LEU A 97 13.40 10.12 9.42
C LEU A 97 12.21 9.18 9.52
N SER A 98 12.00 8.55 10.68
CA SER A 98 10.85 7.68 10.92
C SER A 98 9.53 8.43 10.72
N ASP A 99 9.41 9.63 11.26
CA ASP A 99 8.21 10.47 11.10
C ASP A 99 8.01 10.89 9.64
N ALA A 100 9.08 11.24 8.92
CA ALA A 100 9.02 11.58 7.51
C ALA A 100 8.58 10.39 6.64
N LEU A 101 9.15 9.19 6.87
CA LEU A 101 8.77 7.98 6.15
C LEU A 101 7.32 7.60 6.41
N ARG A 102 6.86 7.70 7.67
CA ARG A 102 5.47 7.49 8.02
C ARG A 102 4.55 8.51 7.34
N ALA A 103 4.90 9.80 7.38
CA ALA A 103 4.13 10.84 6.72
C ALA A 103 4.02 10.59 5.21
N ASP A 104 5.12 10.21 4.56
CA ASP A 104 5.17 9.93 3.12
C ASP A 104 4.34 8.69 2.75
N LEU A 105 4.47 7.57 3.49
CA LEU A 105 3.66 6.36 3.29
C LEU A 105 2.16 6.61 3.51
N LEU A 106 1.82 7.52 4.42
CA LEU A 106 0.43 7.82 4.76
C LEU A 106 -0.15 9.04 4.02
N SER A 107 0.65 9.76 3.23
CA SER A 107 0.26 11.00 2.51
C SER A 107 -0.94 10.84 1.57
N GLY A 108 -1.10 9.66 0.98
CA GLY A 108 -2.08 9.42 -0.08
C GLY A 108 -1.64 9.94 -1.45
N ASP A 109 -0.42 10.46 -1.56
CA ASP A 109 0.19 10.92 -2.81
C ASP A 109 1.19 9.87 -3.31
N VAL A 110 1.14 9.58 -4.61
CA VAL A 110 1.84 8.41 -5.18
C VAL A 110 3.37 8.51 -5.04
N THR A 111 3.99 9.65 -5.34
CA THR A 111 5.46 9.74 -5.36
C THR A 111 6.07 9.65 -3.96
N PRO A 112 5.55 10.32 -2.91
CA PRO A 112 5.98 10.10 -1.53
C PRO A 112 5.86 8.64 -1.09
N ILE A 113 4.72 7.99 -1.37
CA ILE A 113 4.50 6.59 -1.02
C ILE A 113 5.57 5.68 -1.63
N LEU A 114 5.80 5.81 -2.94
CA LEU A 114 6.78 4.96 -3.65
C LEU A 114 8.20 5.19 -3.14
N ARG A 115 8.60 6.44 -2.89
CA ARG A 115 9.91 6.77 -2.32
C ARG A 115 10.09 6.17 -0.94
N ALA A 116 9.12 6.38 -0.05
CA ALA A 116 9.22 5.89 1.32
C ALA A 116 9.19 4.36 1.36
N ALA A 117 8.37 3.71 0.55
CA ALA A 117 8.35 2.25 0.44
C ALA A 117 9.69 1.70 -0.08
N SER A 118 10.31 2.37 -1.06
CA SER A 118 11.63 2.02 -1.57
C SER A 118 12.70 2.15 -0.48
N THR A 119 12.74 3.28 0.24
CA THR A 119 13.67 3.50 1.35
C THR A 119 13.49 2.48 2.47
N VAL A 120 12.25 2.21 2.87
CA VAL A 120 11.92 1.22 3.92
C VAL A 120 12.44 -0.17 3.53
N ALA A 121 12.19 -0.60 2.29
CA ALA A 121 12.68 -1.90 1.81
C ALA A 121 14.20 -1.93 1.65
N GLY A 122 14.81 -0.87 1.09
CA GLY A 122 16.26 -0.79 0.85
C GLY A 122 17.07 -0.79 2.14
N LEU A 123 16.56 -0.13 3.19
CA LEU A 123 17.20 -0.04 4.50
C LEU A 123 16.69 -1.09 5.51
N HIS A 124 15.81 -2.01 5.09
CA HIS A 124 15.21 -3.04 5.94
C HIS A 124 14.58 -2.50 7.24
N LEU A 125 13.83 -1.39 7.14
CA LEU A 125 13.22 -0.72 8.29
C LEU A 125 11.91 -1.40 8.71
N GLU A 126 12.02 -2.52 9.43
CA GLU A 126 10.88 -3.36 9.83
C GLU A 126 9.80 -2.63 10.65
N GLY A 127 10.19 -1.55 11.35
CA GLY A 127 9.27 -0.70 12.11
C GLY A 127 8.16 -0.06 11.27
N HIS A 128 8.35 0.04 9.95
CA HIS A 128 7.38 0.64 9.01
C HIS A 128 6.50 -0.37 8.27
N ALA A 129 6.53 -1.64 8.66
CA ALA A 129 5.71 -2.66 8.01
C ALA A 129 4.19 -2.38 8.12
N PHE A 130 3.74 -1.78 9.23
CA PHE A 130 2.32 -1.44 9.41
C PHE A 130 1.86 -0.37 8.42
N GLU A 131 2.71 0.62 8.15
CA GLU A 131 2.43 1.66 7.15
C GLU A 131 2.38 1.06 5.73
N LEU A 132 3.26 0.11 5.40
CA LEU A 132 3.19 -0.62 4.12
C LEU A 132 1.89 -1.42 3.99
N ILE A 133 1.49 -2.16 5.04
CA ILE A 133 0.20 -2.85 5.09
C ILE A 133 -0.94 -1.83 4.91
N THR A 134 -0.86 -0.68 5.59
CA THR A 134 -1.88 0.39 5.49
C THR A 134 -2.01 0.91 4.06
N VAL A 135 -0.92 1.08 3.31
CA VAL A 135 -0.96 1.47 1.90
C VAL A 135 -1.75 0.43 1.07
N VAL A 136 -1.48 -0.86 1.28
CA VAL A 136 -2.18 -1.94 0.55
C VAL A 136 -3.67 -1.99 0.89
N PHE A 137 -4.04 -1.77 2.16
CA PHE A 137 -5.45 -1.76 2.61
C PHE A 137 -6.17 -0.41 2.45
N ARG A 138 -5.48 0.63 1.97
CA ARG A 138 -6.08 1.97 1.78
C ARG A 138 -7.32 1.90 0.85
N ARG A 139 -8.44 2.47 1.28
CA ARG A 139 -9.67 2.49 0.47
C ARG A 139 -9.74 3.64 -0.51
N GLU A 140 -9.20 4.77 -0.10
CA GLU A 140 -9.15 5.97 -0.93
C GLU A 140 -8.15 5.79 -2.08
N ALA A 141 -8.47 6.37 -3.23
CA ALA A 141 -7.57 6.38 -4.37
C ALA A 141 -6.27 7.13 -4.01
N ILE A 142 -5.15 6.59 -4.46
CA ILE A 142 -3.84 7.23 -4.33
C ILE A 142 -3.72 8.29 -5.41
N ARG A 143 -3.50 9.53 -4.96
CA ARG A 143 -3.56 10.74 -5.77
C ARG A 143 -2.28 10.90 -6.59
N ALA A 144 -2.46 11.47 -7.78
CA ALA A 144 -1.37 11.97 -8.60
C ALA A 144 -0.84 13.26 -7.98
N ASP A 145 0.47 13.47 -8.06
CA ASP A 145 1.17 14.63 -7.51
C ASP A 145 2.12 15.28 -8.52
N GLY A 146 1.96 15.01 -9.82
CA GLY A 146 2.82 15.52 -10.89
C GLY A 146 4.18 14.83 -10.97
N GLY A 147 4.33 13.66 -10.35
CA GLY A 147 5.56 12.86 -10.29
C GLY A 147 5.43 11.49 -10.96
N LEU A 148 5.80 10.44 -10.22
CA LEU A 148 5.73 9.07 -10.72
C LEU A 148 4.27 8.67 -10.95
N LEU A 149 4.02 7.92 -12.03
CA LEU A 149 2.70 7.36 -12.36
C LEU A 149 1.58 8.42 -12.58
N ASP A 150 1.94 9.69 -12.83
CA ASP A 150 0.99 10.80 -12.96
C ASP A 150 0.05 10.64 -14.18
N GLY A 151 0.56 10.08 -15.29
CA GLY A 151 -0.20 9.86 -16.52
C GLY A 151 -1.19 8.69 -16.49
N LEU A 152 -1.30 7.98 -15.37
CA LEU A 152 -2.22 6.85 -15.21
C LEU A 152 -3.58 7.30 -14.66
N ASP A 153 -4.64 6.55 -14.97
CA ASP A 153 -5.91 6.69 -14.27
C ASP A 153 -5.78 6.31 -12.78
N ASP A 154 -6.73 6.77 -11.96
CA ASP A 154 -6.67 6.62 -10.51
C ASP A 154 -6.64 5.16 -10.04
N ALA A 155 -7.37 4.27 -10.74
CA ALA A 155 -7.41 2.84 -10.38
C ALA A 155 -6.07 2.18 -10.67
N THR A 156 -5.54 2.36 -11.88
CA THR A 156 -4.22 1.83 -12.29
C THR A 156 -3.13 2.35 -11.37
N ARG A 157 -3.11 3.65 -11.06
CA ARG A 157 -2.13 4.27 -10.15
C ARG A 157 -2.20 3.69 -8.74
N SER A 158 -3.41 3.59 -8.19
CA SER A 158 -3.62 3.06 -6.85
C SER A 158 -3.19 1.61 -6.74
N VAL A 159 -3.55 0.76 -7.70
CA VAL A 159 -3.19 -0.66 -7.69
C VAL A 159 -1.68 -0.86 -7.92
N ALA A 160 -1.05 -0.06 -8.77
CA ALA A 160 0.41 -0.09 -8.95
C ALA A 160 1.16 0.30 -7.66
N ALA A 161 0.73 1.36 -6.97
CA ALA A 161 1.31 1.75 -5.69
C ALA A 161 1.11 0.69 -4.60
N LYS A 162 -0.06 0.04 -4.55
CA LYS A 162 -0.31 -1.11 -3.65
C LYS A 162 0.60 -2.29 -3.98
N ARG A 163 0.82 -2.62 -5.26
CA ARG A 163 1.77 -3.66 -5.67
C ARG A 163 3.18 -3.33 -5.16
N PHE A 164 3.61 -2.08 -5.35
CA PHE A 164 4.92 -1.63 -4.90
C PHE A 164 5.10 -1.75 -3.38
N ALA A 165 4.10 -1.34 -2.60
CA ALA A 165 4.11 -1.50 -1.15
C ALA A 165 4.12 -2.98 -0.72
N LEU A 166 3.39 -3.85 -1.42
CA LEU A 166 3.41 -5.30 -1.18
C LEU A 166 4.79 -5.91 -1.49
N ASP A 167 5.45 -5.47 -2.56
CA ASP A 167 6.83 -5.90 -2.87
C ASP A 167 7.80 -5.48 -1.75
N ALA A 168 7.69 -4.24 -1.28
CA ALA A 168 8.48 -3.74 -0.16
C ALA A 168 8.26 -4.58 1.11
N LEU A 169 6.99 -4.85 1.46
CA LEU A 169 6.64 -5.69 2.61
C LEU A 169 7.17 -7.12 2.46
N THR A 170 7.09 -7.69 1.26
CA THR A 170 7.60 -9.04 0.96
C THR A 170 9.11 -9.11 1.16
N ARG A 171 9.85 -8.06 0.80
CA ARG A 171 11.30 -7.97 1.04
C ARG A 171 11.62 -7.92 2.53
N LEU A 172 10.89 -7.13 3.32
CA LEU A 172 11.05 -7.10 4.79
C LEU A 172 10.73 -8.44 5.47
N ALA A 173 9.85 -9.24 4.86
CA ALA A 173 9.48 -10.54 5.38
C ALA A 173 10.48 -11.66 5.05
N ALA A 174 11.42 -11.41 4.13
CA ALA A 174 12.47 -12.37 3.80
C ALA A 174 13.42 -12.58 5.01
N PRO A 175 13.90 -13.82 5.23
CA PRO A 175 14.81 -14.15 6.32
C PRO A 175 16.22 -13.58 6.14
#